data_AF-A0AAW9B6M1-F1
#
_entry.id   AF-A0AAW9B6M1-F1
#
_cell.length_a   1.000
_cell.length_b   1.000
_cell.length_c   1.000
_cell.angle_alpha   90.00
_cell.angle_beta   90.00
_cell.angle_gamma   90.00
#
_symmetry.space_group_name_H-M   'P 1'
#
loop_
_entity.id
_entity.type
_entity.pdbx_description
1 polymer ?
#
loop_
_entity_poly.entity_id
_entity_poly.type
_entity_poly.pdbx_seq_one_letter_code
_entity_poly.pdbx_strand_id
1 'polypeptide(L)'
;MQFKKQTFTKVFGIQPDVDKYLYLEHTSLLGLDDVNNEVLPIFNGASKISTWQPLTLDWLRHDDSDDLIKPMIAAWGSCTYVVRHDIASLFKDTLGDCCEFLPVNVDNSIWYALNVTSKLDALHTELCEINYKPNGRVHRTRPYKRFVIDRAKVSTPRLFKLSGSPISIYTSNIDNSFLNLVTKNEFTGVSFYEIESV
;
A
#
# COMPACT_ATOMS: atom_id res chain seq x y z
N MET A 1 -9.85 32.00 -9.88
CA MET A 1 -8.53 31.38 -9.61
C MET A 1 -8.48 30.05 -10.36
N GLN A 2 -7.75 29.98 -11.47
CA GLN A 2 -7.57 28.72 -12.20
C GLN A 2 -6.58 27.87 -11.40
N PHE A 3 -7.06 26.80 -10.75
CA PHE A 3 -6.17 25.76 -10.24
C PHE A 3 -5.44 25.18 -11.44
N LYS A 4 -4.13 25.46 -11.54
CA LYS A 4 -3.25 24.76 -12.49
C LYS A 4 -3.36 23.28 -12.10
N LYS A 5 -4.05 22.48 -12.92
CA LYS A 5 -4.19 21.04 -12.71
C LYS A 5 -2.75 20.52 -12.66
N GLN A 6 -2.26 20.16 -11.47
CA GLN A 6 -0.94 19.57 -11.37
C GLN A 6 -1.01 18.25 -12.14
N THR A 7 -0.33 18.20 -13.28
CA THR A 7 -0.34 17.06 -14.19
C THR A 7 0.82 16.15 -13.84
N PHE A 8 0.52 14.88 -13.57
CA PHE A 8 1.52 13.82 -13.49
C PHE A 8 1.67 13.14 -14.85
N THR A 9 2.80 12.50 -15.10
CA THR A 9 3.08 11.82 -16.37
C THR A 9 3.23 10.31 -16.23
N LYS A 10 3.51 9.81 -15.02
CA LYS A 10 3.77 8.40 -14.77
C LYS A 10 3.03 7.90 -13.53
N VAL A 11 2.63 6.64 -13.56
CA VAL A 11 2.04 5.92 -12.41
C VAL A 11 2.99 4.81 -11.99
N PHE A 12 3.03 4.53 -10.69
CA PHE A 12 3.90 3.54 -10.09
C PHE A 12 3.10 2.65 -9.14
N GLY A 13 3.37 1.35 -9.20
CA GLY A 13 3.01 0.42 -8.14
C GLY A 13 4.05 0.50 -7.02
N ILE A 14 3.61 0.20 -5.80
CA ILE A 14 4.46 0.13 -4.61
C ILE A 14 4.62 -1.33 -4.24
N GLN A 15 5.85 -1.77 -3.97
CA GLN A 15 6.14 -3.11 -3.47
C GLN A 15 7.17 -3.05 -2.33
N PRO A 16 7.11 -3.97 -1.34
CA PRO A 16 8.17 -4.10 -0.36
C PRO A 16 9.48 -4.54 -1.01
N ASP A 17 10.61 -4.07 -0.46
CA ASP A 17 11.95 -4.57 -0.82
C ASP A 17 12.31 -5.72 0.13
N VAL A 18 11.75 -6.90 -0.17
CA VAL A 18 11.79 -8.09 0.70
C VAL A 18 13.17 -8.73 0.83
N ASP A 19 14.07 -8.41 -0.10
CA ASP A 19 15.44 -8.95 -0.10
C ASP A 19 16.33 -8.24 0.93
N LYS A 20 15.90 -7.08 1.45
CA LYS A 20 16.70 -6.25 2.37
C LYS A 20 16.01 -5.95 3.69
N TYR A 21 14.68 -6.00 3.72
CA TYR A 21 13.92 -5.50 4.85
C TYR A 21 12.90 -6.51 5.38
N LEU A 22 12.75 -6.49 6.71
CA LEU A 22 11.69 -7.19 7.41
C LEU A 22 10.32 -6.59 7.08
N TYR A 23 9.31 -7.44 7.15
CA TYR A 23 7.90 -7.06 7.07
C TYR A 23 7.17 -7.48 8.34
N LEU A 24 6.01 -6.87 8.54
CA LEU A 24 5.17 -7.08 9.71
C LEU A 24 4.12 -8.15 9.43
N GLU A 25 3.74 -8.86 10.49
CA GLU A 25 2.58 -9.72 10.56
C GLU A 25 1.71 -9.33 11.74
N HIS A 26 0.46 -9.82 11.74
CA HIS A 26 -0.35 -9.71 12.95
C HIS A 26 0.25 -10.61 14.03
N THR A 27 0.34 -10.13 15.26
CA THR A 27 0.75 -10.98 16.39
C THR A 27 -0.13 -12.23 16.42
N SER A 28 0.46 -13.39 16.16
CA SER A 28 -0.19 -14.66 16.44
C SER A 28 0.09 -14.99 17.90
N LEU A 29 -0.94 -14.91 18.75
CA LEU A 29 -0.86 -15.49 20.09
C LEU A 29 -0.76 -17.01 19.92
N LEU A 30 0.46 -17.53 19.81
CA LEU A 30 0.75 -18.94 19.97
C LEU A 30 0.32 -19.36 21.38
N GLY A 31 -0.91 -19.86 21.52
CA GLY A 31 -1.37 -20.54 22.73
C GLY A 31 -2.70 -20.11 23.36
N LEU A 32 -3.54 -19.31 22.70
CA LEU A 32 -4.94 -19.16 23.13
C LEU A 32 -5.88 -19.57 22.00
N ASP A 33 -6.71 -20.56 22.30
CA ASP A 33 -7.80 -21.12 21.47
C ASP A 33 -8.93 -20.11 21.16
N ASP A 34 -8.60 -18.82 20.99
CA ASP A 34 -9.51 -17.76 20.55
C ASP A 34 -9.32 -17.43 19.05
N VAL A 35 -8.81 -18.40 18.29
CA VAL A 35 -8.58 -18.38 16.83
C VAL A 35 -9.88 -18.23 16.01
N ASN A 36 -11.03 -18.04 16.65
CA ASN A 36 -12.32 -18.10 15.98
C ASN A 36 -12.94 -16.76 15.54
N ASN A 37 -12.37 -15.58 15.78
CA ASN A 37 -13.07 -14.33 15.36
C ASN A 37 -12.24 -13.08 14.97
N GLU A 38 -10.91 -13.06 15.05
CA GLU A 38 -10.16 -11.87 14.58
C GLU A 38 -10.05 -11.88 13.04
N VAL A 39 -11.08 -11.32 12.38
CA VAL A 39 -11.03 -11.02 10.95
C VAL A 39 -9.99 -9.92 10.74
N LEU A 40 -8.86 -10.28 10.13
CA LEU A 40 -7.82 -9.31 9.73
C LEU A 40 -8.47 -8.11 9.01
N PRO A 41 -8.09 -6.87 9.35
CA PRO A 41 -8.70 -5.69 8.77
C PRO A 41 -8.47 -5.64 7.27
N ILE A 42 -9.56 -5.55 6.51
CA ILE A 42 -9.50 -5.46 5.05
C ILE A 42 -9.33 -3.99 4.64
N PHE A 43 -8.16 -3.63 4.11
CA PHE A 43 -7.83 -2.30 3.61
C PHE A 43 -8.38 -2.04 2.19
N ASN A 44 -9.69 -2.12 2.00
CA ASN A 44 -10.35 -2.01 0.69
C ASN A 44 -10.67 -0.58 0.21
N GLY A 45 -10.21 0.44 0.95
CA GLY A 45 -10.48 1.86 0.73
C GLY A 45 -11.67 2.42 1.52
N ALA A 46 -12.41 1.60 2.27
CA ALA A 46 -13.37 2.12 3.24
C ALA A 46 -12.64 2.77 4.42
N SER A 47 -13.17 3.90 4.89
CA SER A 47 -12.73 4.55 6.13
C SER A 47 -12.83 3.57 7.31
N LYS A 48 -11.84 3.63 8.19
CA LYS A 48 -11.78 2.83 9.43
C LYS A 48 -11.52 3.67 10.66
N ILE A 49 -11.19 4.95 10.51
CA ILE A 49 -10.72 5.80 11.60
C ILE A 49 -11.69 5.87 12.79
N SER A 50 -13.01 5.80 12.55
CA SER A 50 -14.03 5.88 13.60
C SER A 50 -14.18 4.59 14.43
N THR A 51 -13.75 3.45 13.90
CA THR A 51 -13.90 2.13 14.54
C THR A 51 -12.55 1.48 14.82
N TRP A 52 -11.44 2.15 14.51
CA TRP A 52 -10.12 1.58 14.62
C TRP A 52 -9.71 1.41 16.08
N GLN A 53 -9.29 0.18 16.42
CA GLN A 53 -8.61 -0.13 17.66
C GLN A 53 -7.15 -0.45 17.32
N PRO A 54 -6.16 0.14 18.03
CA PRO A 54 -4.76 -0.17 17.78
C PRO A 54 -4.47 -1.67 17.89
N LEU A 55 -3.84 -2.22 16.87
CA LEU A 55 -3.41 -3.62 16.82
C LEU A 55 -1.92 -3.72 17.11
N THR A 56 -1.50 -4.85 17.68
CA THR A 56 -0.08 -5.19 17.85
C THR A 56 0.38 -6.02 16.65
N LEU A 57 1.50 -5.62 16.08
CA LEU A 57 2.14 -6.30 14.96
C LEU A 57 3.54 -6.73 15.37
N ASP A 58 3.94 -7.91 14.90
CA ASP A 58 5.28 -8.44 15.10
C ASP A 58 6.06 -8.42 13.79
N TRP A 59 7.39 -8.38 13.91
CA TRP A 59 8.26 -8.60 12.77
C TRP A 59 8.21 -10.08 12.37
N LEU A 60 7.82 -10.36 11.12
CA LEU A 60 7.89 -11.72 10.62
C LEU A 60 9.36 -12.10 10.42
N ARG A 61 9.79 -13.14 11.12
CA ARG A 61 11.15 -13.70 11.06
C ARG A 61 11.10 -15.16 10.64
N HIS A 62 11.94 -15.50 9.69
CA HIS A 62 12.26 -16.86 9.26
C HIS A 62 13.76 -17.11 9.41
N ASP A 63 14.21 -18.35 9.22
CA ASP A 63 15.62 -18.73 9.40
C ASP A 63 16.60 -17.86 8.55
N ASP A 64 16.15 -17.35 7.39
CA ASP A 64 16.94 -16.47 6.51
C ASP A 64 16.80 -14.96 6.84
N SER A 65 16.17 -14.59 7.96
CA SER A 65 15.85 -13.20 8.29
C SER A 65 16.92 -12.45 9.07
N ASP A 66 18.02 -13.11 9.45
CA ASP A 66 19.06 -12.53 10.31
C ASP A 66 19.78 -11.34 9.66
N ASP A 67 19.86 -11.32 8.32
CA ASP A 67 20.47 -10.23 7.54
C ASP A 67 19.48 -9.11 7.18
N LEU A 68 18.18 -9.28 7.46
CA LEU A 68 17.14 -8.31 7.09
C LEU A 68 17.03 -7.18 8.12
N ILE A 69 16.85 -5.96 7.60
CA ILE A 69 16.82 -4.73 8.41
C ILE A 69 15.37 -4.30 8.67
N LYS A 70 15.09 -3.73 9.85
CA LYS A 70 13.79 -3.07 10.11
C LYS A 70 13.70 -1.78 9.28
N PRO A 71 12.76 -1.67 8.31
CA PRO A 71 12.66 -0.49 7.45
C PRO A 71 12.02 0.70 8.17
N MET A 72 11.97 1.85 7.50
CA MET A 72 11.14 2.99 7.94
C MET A 72 9.68 2.84 7.51
N ILE A 73 9.43 2.10 6.43
CA ILE A 73 8.12 1.75 5.91
C ILE A 73 8.06 0.23 5.74
N ALA A 74 7.30 -0.47 6.57
CA ALA A 74 7.17 -1.92 6.49
C ALA A 74 5.91 -2.31 5.72
N ALA A 75 5.96 -3.37 4.92
CA ALA A 75 4.74 -4.04 4.52
C ALA A 75 4.14 -4.77 5.73
N TRP A 76 2.83 -4.79 5.85
CA TRP A 76 2.11 -5.65 6.78
C TRP A 76 1.43 -6.77 5.98
N GLY A 77 2.14 -7.89 5.85
CA GLY A 77 1.80 -8.99 4.96
C GLY A 77 1.35 -8.52 3.58
N SER A 78 0.18 -8.99 3.13
CA SER A 78 -0.48 -8.54 1.91
C SER A 78 -1.60 -7.51 2.15
N CYS A 79 -1.64 -6.88 3.33
CA CYS A 79 -2.74 -5.99 3.72
C CYS A 79 -2.49 -4.54 3.27
N THR A 80 -1.42 -3.94 3.79
CA THR A 80 -1.06 -2.54 3.54
C THR A 80 0.39 -2.27 3.96
N TYR A 81 0.82 -1.00 3.92
CA TYR A 81 2.08 -0.52 4.45
C TYR A 81 1.88 0.16 5.80
N VAL A 82 2.94 0.15 6.63
CA VAL A 82 2.98 0.75 7.96
C VAL A 82 4.18 1.68 8.03
N VAL A 83 3.95 2.94 8.41
CA VAL A 83 5.01 3.96 8.53
C VAL A 83 5.40 4.18 9.99
N ARG A 84 6.69 4.33 10.24
CA ARG A 84 7.23 4.64 11.57
C ARG A 84 6.77 6.01 12.06
N HIS A 85 6.59 6.19 13.37
CA HIS A 85 6.02 7.44 13.92
C HIS A 85 6.84 8.70 13.62
N ASP A 86 8.17 8.59 13.59
CA ASP A 86 9.09 9.72 13.41
C ASP A 86 8.99 10.37 12.02
N ILE A 87 8.56 9.60 11.01
CA ILE A 87 8.29 10.10 9.65
C ILE A 87 6.81 10.36 9.39
N ALA A 88 5.91 9.88 10.25
CA ALA A 88 4.48 9.84 9.97
C ALA A 88 3.84 11.22 9.77
N SER A 89 4.35 12.27 10.43
CA SER A 89 3.85 13.64 10.28
C SER A 89 3.97 14.13 8.83
N LEU A 90 5.12 13.89 8.20
CA LEU A 90 5.37 14.29 6.81
C LEU A 90 4.36 13.66 5.83
N PHE A 91 4.04 12.38 6.05
CA PHE A 91 3.02 11.69 5.27
C PHE A 91 1.61 12.21 5.57
N LYS A 92 1.27 12.46 6.84
CA LYS A 92 -0.04 12.99 7.24
C LYS A 92 -0.33 14.35 6.62
N ASP A 93 0.64 15.26 6.68
CA ASP A 93 0.51 16.62 6.15
C ASP A 93 0.28 16.64 4.63
N THR A 94 0.79 15.61 3.95
CA THR A 94 0.81 15.53 2.49
C THR A 94 -0.30 14.65 1.90
N LEU A 95 -0.65 13.56 2.58
CA LEU A 95 -1.54 12.50 2.08
C LEU A 95 -2.80 12.32 2.93
N GLY A 96 -2.98 13.13 3.98
CA GLY A 96 -4.10 12.99 4.92
C GLY A 96 -5.50 13.13 4.30
N ASP A 97 -5.61 13.68 3.09
CA ASP A 97 -6.86 13.78 2.35
C ASP A 97 -7.18 12.53 1.51
N CYS A 98 -6.21 11.66 1.25
CA CYS A 98 -6.39 10.41 0.50
C CYS A 98 -6.03 9.13 1.28
N CYS A 99 -5.58 9.29 2.53
CA CYS A 99 -5.11 8.19 3.37
C CYS A 99 -5.38 8.48 4.86
N GLU A 100 -5.92 7.48 5.56
CA GLU A 100 -5.97 7.47 7.02
C GLU A 100 -4.72 6.81 7.60
N PHE A 101 -4.24 7.34 8.72
CA PHE A 101 -3.07 6.84 9.42
C PHE A 101 -3.51 6.18 10.71
N LEU A 102 -3.69 4.87 10.65
CA LEU A 102 -4.30 4.08 11.71
C LEU A 102 -3.20 3.59 12.68
N PRO A 103 -3.21 4.00 13.96
CA PRO A 103 -2.14 3.65 14.90
C PRO A 103 -2.05 2.14 15.12
N VAL A 104 -0.85 1.59 15.10
CA VAL A 104 -0.52 0.20 15.45
C VAL A 104 0.68 0.20 16.39
N ASN A 105 0.83 -0.88 17.16
CA ASN A 105 1.95 -1.09 18.06
C ASN A 105 2.95 -2.07 17.42
N VAL A 106 4.22 -1.68 17.33
CA VAL A 106 5.33 -2.51 16.83
C VAL A 106 6.49 -2.34 17.81
N ASP A 107 6.95 -3.42 18.42
CA ASP A 107 8.02 -3.38 19.46
C ASP A 107 7.79 -2.32 20.55
N ASN A 108 6.57 -2.24 21.12
CA ASN A 108 6.17 -1.22 22.10
C ASN A 108 6.28 0.24 21.61
N SER A 109 6.34 0.44 20.29
CA SER A 109 6.39 1.76 19.66
C SER A 109 5.19 1.97 18.74
N ILE A 110 4.72 3.22 18.66
CA ILE A 110 3.63 3.57 17.75
C ILE A 110 4.18 3.61 16.32
N TRP A 111 3.45 2.97 15.41
CA TRP A 111 3.55 3.09 13.96
C TRP A 111 2.15 3.37 13.39
N TYR A 112 2.04 3.63 12.09
CA TYR A 112 0.75 3.93 11.47
C TYR A 112 0.54 3.10 10.21
N ALA A 113 -0.47 2.22 10.24
CA ALA A 113 -0.95 1.52 9.06
C ALA A 113 -1.66 2.49 8.11
N LEU A 114 -1.31 2.43 6.84
CA LEU A 114 -1.85 3.30 5.81
C LEU A 114 -3.17 2.72 5.30
N ASN A 115 -4.30 3.38 5.58
CA ASN A 115 -5.57 3.06 4.94
C ASN A 115 -5.87 4.06 3.84
N VAL A 116 -5.45 3.73 2.62
CA VAL A 116 -5.67 4.56 1.43
C VAL A 116 -7.16 4.56 1.09
N THR A 117 -7.85 5.65 1.41
CA THR A 117 -9.30 5.81 1.23
C THR A 117 -9.66 6.25 -0.18
N SER A 118 -8.71 6.81 -0.93
CA SER A 118 -8.95 7.14 -2.33
C SER A 118 -8.93 5.89 -3.21
N LYS A 119 -10.14 5.47 -3.62
CA LYS A 119 -10.36 4.34 -4.50
C LYS A 119 -10.94 4.82 -5.82
N LEU A 120 -10.25 4.51 -6.91
CA LEU A 120 -10.53 5.06 -8.24
C LEU A 120 -10.85 3.95 -9.24
N ASP A 121 -11.83 4.20 -10.10
CA ASP A 121 -12.05 3.38 -11.30
C ASP A 121 -11.23 3.94 -12.46
N ALA A 122 -9.92 3.67 -12.45
CA ALA A 122 -8.96 4.20 -13.41
C ALA A 122 -8.25 3.11 -14.22
N LEU A 123 -8.79 1.88 -14.23
CA LEU A 123 -8.27 0.82 -15.09
C LEU A 123 -8.69 1.09 -16.54
N HIS A 124 -7.74 1.03 -17.49
CA HIS A 124 -8.07 1.17 -18.90
C HIS A 124 -8.54 -0.17 -19.48
N THR A 125 -9.80 -0.51 -19.23
CA THR A 125 -10.40 -1.83 -19.55
C THR A 125 -10.17 -2.29 -20.99
N GLU A 126 -10.16 -1.38 -21.96
CA GLU A 126 -9.95 -1.70 -23.38
C GLU A 126 -8.49 -2.03 -23.76
N LEU A 127 -7.52 -1.46 -23.04
CA LEU A 127 -6.08 -1.69 -23.30
C LEU A 127 -5.49 -2.76 -22.39
N CYS A 128 -6.15 -3.06 -21.27
CA CYS A 128 -5.80 -4.16 -20.42
C CYS A 128 -6.04 -5.50 -21.11
N GLU A 129 -5.05 -6.38 -21.05
CA GLU A 129 -5.13 -7.73 -21.60
C GLU A 129 -5.23 -8.74 -20.47
N ILE A 130 -6.34 -9.47 -20.39
CA ILE A 130 -6.58 -10.46 -19.34
C ILE A 130 -5.69 -11.69 -19.57
N ASN A 131 -5.11 -12.21 -18.49
CA ASN A 131 -4.33 -13.43 -18.49
C ASN A 131 -5.21 -14.64 -18.18
N TYR A 132 -5.50 -15.43 -19.21
CA TYR A 132 -6.23 -16.69 -19.08
C TYR A 132 -5.28 -17.87 -18.91
N LYS A 133 -5.63 -18.80 -18.02
CA LYS A 133 -5.04 -20.14 -17.94
C LYS A 133 -5.45 -20.96 -19.17
N PRO A 134 -4.75 -22.07 -19.49
CA PRO A 134 -5.13 -22.96 -20.59
C PRO A 134 -6.58 -23.49 -20.50
N ASN A 135 -7.15 -23.57 -19.29
CA ASN A 135 -8.53 -23.97 -19.05
C ASN A 135 -9.57 -22.83 -19.20
N GLY A 136 -9.19 -21.68 -19.76
CA GLY A 136 -10.07 -20.53 -20.00
C GLY A 136 -10.40 -19.70 -18.75
N ARG A 137 -9.93 -20.07 -17.55
CA ARG A 137 -10.15 -19.27 -16.32
C ARG A 137 -9.11 -18.16 -16.18
N VAL A 138 -9.49 -17.02 -15.62
CA VAL A 138 -8.55 -15.93 -15.31
C VAL A 138 -7.50 -16.41 -14.31
N HIS A 139 -6.25 -16.02 -14.54
CA HIS A 139 -5.14 -16.33 -13.66
C HIS A 139 -5.25 -15.52 -12.35
N ARG A 140 -5.61 -16.18 -11.25
CA ARG A 140 -5.93 -15.52 -9.97
C ARG A 140 -4.82 -14.61 -9.43
N THR A 141 -3.55 -15.01 -9.55
CA THR A 141 -2.41 -14.26 -8.99
C THR A 141 -1.78 -13.27 -9.97
N ARG A 142 -2.08 -13.40 -11.26
CA ARG A 142 -1.55 -12.52 -12.31
C ARG A 142 -2.64 -12.31 -13.36
N PRO A 143 -3.71 -11.58 -13.03
CA PRO A 143 -4.91 -11.51 -13.86
C PRO A 143 -4.71 -10.76 -15.18
N TYR A 144 -3.62 -10.03 -15.35
CA TYR A 144 -3.33 -9.24 -16.55
C TYR A 144 -1.98 -9.63 -17.16
N LYS A 145 -1.97 -9.79 -18.49
CA LYS A 145 -0.74 -9.84 -19.31
C LYS A 145 -0.21 -8.44 -19.55
N ARG A 146 -1.13 -7.50 -19.82
CA ARG A 146 -0.90 -6.07 -19.94
C ARG A 146 -1.86 -5.33 -19.02
N PHE A 147 -1.33 -4.45 -18.20
CA PHE A 147 -2.07 -3.70 -17.18
C PHE A 147 -1.85 -2.22 -17.39
N VAL A 148 -2.91 -1.51 -17.79
CA VAL A 148 -2.84 -0.11 -18.20
C VAL A 148 -3.77 0.74 -17.33
N ILE A 149 -3.25 1.85 -16.83
CA ILE A 149 -4.01 2.84 -16.05
C ILE A 149 -4.37 4.02 -16.96
N ASP A 150 -5.64 4.43 -16.95
CA ASP A 150 -6.13 5.64 -17.59
C ASP A 150 -5.84 6.84 -16.68
N ARG A 151 -4.87 7.66 -17.06
CA ARG A 151 -4.43 8.82 -16.26
C ARG A 151 -5.50 9.88 -16.16
N ALA A 152 -6.40 9.99 -17.14
CA ALA A 152 -7.48 10.97 -17.10
C ALA A 152 -8.49 10.67 -15.98
N LYS A 153 -8.58 9.41 -15.54
CA LYS A 153 -9.45 8.95 -14.45
C LYS A 153 -8.77 8.97 -13.07
N VAL A 154 -7.50 9.34 -12.97
CA VAL A 154 -6.79 9.44 -11.68
C VAL A 154 -6.99 10.83 -11.08
N SER A 155 -8.00 10.97 -10.21
CA SER A 155 -8.32 12.24 -9.55
C SER A 155 -7.43 12.57 -8.35
N THR A 156 -6.87 11.56 -7.66
CA THR A 156 -5.97 11.72 -6.51
C THR A 156 -4.60 11.06 -6.77
N PRO A 157 -3.75 11.68 -7.59
CA PRO A 157 -2.52 11.05 -8.08
C PRO A 157 -1.41 10.90 -7.03
N ARG A 158 -1.58 11.45 -5.82
CA ARG A 158 -0.57 11.37 -4.74
C ARG A 158 -0.48 9.98 -4.09
N LEU A 159 -1.61 9.31 -3.90
CA LEU A 159 -1.73 7.94 -3.40
C LEU A 159 -3.16 7.46 -3.63
N PHE A 160 -3.35 6.27 -4.21
CA PHE A 160 -4.68 5.73 -4.51
C PHE A 160 -4.70 4.21 -4.64
N LYS A 161 -5.91 3.63 -4.61
CA LYS A 161 -6.19 2.23 -4.95
C LYS A 161 -7.06 2.18 -6.21
N LEU A 162 -7.04 1.04 -6.91
CA LEU A 162 -7.94 0.80 -8.04
C LEU A 162 -9.15 -0.02 -7.60
N SER A 163 -10.32 0.32 -8.14
CA SER A 163 -11.50 -0.52 -8.06
C SER A 163 -11.20 -1.92 -8.61
N GLY A 164 -11.56 -2.96 -7.86
CA GLY A 164 -11.25 -4.35 -8.22
C GLY A 164 -9.87 -4.86 -7.79
N SER A 165 -8.97 -4.00 -7.30
CA SER A 165 -7.70 -4.41 -6.68
C SER A 165 -7.62 -3.90 -5.24
N PRO A 166 -8.21 -4.61 -4.26
CA PRO A 166 -8.38 -4.11 -2.90
C PRO A 166 -7.06 -4.04 -2.11
N ILE A 167 -5.99 -4.69 -2.57
CA ILE A 167 -4.71 -4.76 -1.85
C ILE A 167 -3.74 -3.70 -2.39
N SER A 168 -3.56 -3.66 -3.70
CA SER A 168 -2.52 -2.83 -4.34
C SER A 168 -2.74 -1.33 -4.12
N ILE A 169 -1.63 -0.64 -3.88
CA ILE A 169 -1.58 0.81 -3.72
C ILE A 169 -0.69 1.37 -4.83
N TYR A 170 -1.11 2.50 -5.39
CA TYR A 170 -0.48 3.18 -6.51
C TYR A 170 -0.20 4.63 -6.16
N THR A 171 0.83 5.20 -6.78
CA THR A 171 1.24 6.60 -6.67
C THR A 171 1.65 7.12 -8.05
N SER A 172 1.87 8.42 -8.19
CA SER A 172 2.43 9.02 -9.41
C SER A 172 3.72 9.79 -9.13
N ASN A 173 4.28 10.41 -10.16
CA ASN A 173 5.39 11.37 -10.05
C ASN A 173 4.95 12.82 -9.78
N ILE A 174 3.69 13.08 -9.41
CA ILE A 174 3.26 14.42 -9.01
C ILE A 174 4.01 14.89 -7.77
N ASP A 175 4.24 16.20 -7.63
CA ASP A 175 4.79 16.75 -6.38
C ASP A 175 3.95 16.32 -5.17
N ASN A 176 4.65 16.07 -4.06
CA ASN A 176 4.05 15.61 -2.81
C ASN A 176 3.32 14.25 -2.95
N SER A 177 3.64 13.43 -3.96
CA SER A 177 3.20 12.03 -4.00
C SER A 177 3.94 11.16 -2.99
N PHE A 178 3.42 9.96 -2.72
CA PHE A 178 4.10 8.98 -1.89
C PHE A 178 5.49 8.63 -2.46
N LEU A 179 5.61 8.47 -3.78
CA LEU A 179 6.89 8.27 -4.47
C LEU A 179 7.89 9.38 -4.13
N ASN A 180 7.48 10.63 -4.29
CA ASN A 180 8.34 11.79 -4.06
C ASN A 180 8.72 11.95 -2.59
N LEU A 181 7.81 11.67 -1.66
CA LEU A 181 8.11 11.68 -0.22
C LEU A 181 9.17 10.64 0.13
N VAL A 182 9.00 9.40 -0.32
CA VAL A 182 9.94 8.31 -0.02
C VAL A 182 11.31 8.58 -0.63
N THR A 183 11.35 8.95 -1.92
CA THR A 183 12.62 9.12 -2.64
C THR A 183 13.39 10.37 -2.19
N LYS A 184 12.73 11.51 -1.97
CA LYS A 184 13.42 12.75 -1.55
C LYS A 184 14.00 12.67 -0.14
N ASN A 185 13.42 11.86 0.73
CA ASN A 185 13.86 11.69 2.12
C ASN A 185 14.60 10.36 2.36
N GLU A 186 14.86 9.59 1.31
CA GLU A 186 15.58 8.31 1.38
C GLU A 186 14.98 7.30 2.37
N PHE A 187 13.64 7.28 2.49
CA PHE A 187 12.96 6.35 3.38
C PHE A 187 13.04 4.91 2.84
N THR A 188 13.33 3.98 3.74
CA THR A 188 13.60 2.57 3.40
C THR A 188 12.37 1.67 3.50
N GLY A 189 12.43 0.50 2.85
CA GLY A 189 11.46 -0.60 2.98
C GLY A 189 10.58 -0.87 1.78
N VAL A 190 10.45 0.09 0.87
CA VAL A 190 9.64 -0.04 -0.35
C VAL A 190 10.43 0.34 -1.59
N SER A 191 10.05 -0.26 -2.71
CA SER A 191 10.50 0.10 -4.04
C SER A 191 9.30 0.38 -4.95
N PHE A 192 9.58 1.01 -6.09
CA PHE A 192 8.57 1.45 -7.04
C PHE A 192 8.85 0.85 -8.40
N TYR A 193 7.78 0.44 -9.08
CA TYR A 193 7.85 -0.02 -10.47
C TYR A 193 6.85 0.76 -11.30
N GLU A 194 7.28 1.21 -12.48
CA GLU A 194 6.44 1.98 -13.38
C GLU A 194 5.32 1.10 -13.94
N ILE A 195 4.11 1.66 -13.95
CA ILE A 195 2.92 1.06 -14.56
C ILE A 195 2.67 1.77 -15.88
N GLU A 196 2.36 0.99 -16.91
CA GLU A 196 1.90 1.56 -18.18
C GLU A 196 0.66 2.43 -17.92
N SER A 197 0.73 3.70 -18.32
CA SER A 197 -0.36 4.64 -18.10
C SER A 197 -0.49 5.61 -19.27
N VAL A 198 -1.73 5.80 -19.73
CA VAL A 198 -2.07 6.62 -20.91
C VAL A 198 -2.95 7.79 -20.53
#